data_AF-A0A2D5Y8U7-F1
#
_entry.id   AF-A0A2D5Y8U7-F1
#
_cell.length_a   1.000
_cell.length_b   1.000
_cell.length_c   1.000
_cell.angle_alpha   90.00
_cell.angle_beta   90.00
_cell.angle_gamma   90.00
#
_symmetry.space_group_name_H-M   'P 1'
#
loop_
_entity.id
_entity.type
_entity.pdbx_description
1 polymer ?
#
loop_
_entity_poly.entity_id
_entity_poly.type
_entity_poly.pdbx_seq_one_letter_code
_entity_poly.pdbx_strand_id
1 'polypeptide(L)'
;MSEYFFIRQRGEGSPKVGIPEDFVNRAIGHFQKEGSPFLQVLKNPKHEIYVDAHNILHLGEPLDHFPEVPTWREFYTEYEGYSHEELQKNLKEIDRRLREEELDDQVYAEWFYDQLAHNYLPAARCANLIDQLKLDTDEPKAGDVLGSLKRYEGSFTGSDVLYVELTEPITASWLQWALIEAGEPANIHKL
;
A
#
# COMPACT_ATOMS: atom_id res chain seq x y z
N MET A 1 -14.01 -6.22 3.06
CA MET A 1 -13.93 -5.00 2.23
C MET A 1 -14.11 -3.80 3.14
N SER A 2 -13.14 -2.89 3.11
CA SER A 2 -13.16 -1.64 3.88
C SER A 2 -13.03 -0.48 2.90
N GLU A 3 -13.54 0.70 3.25
CA GLU A 3 -13.43 1.89 2.41
C GLU A 3 -12.82 3.04 3.22
N TYR A 4 -11.84 3.72 2.64
CA TYR A 4 -11.17 4.87 3.22
C TYR A 4 -11.62 6.14 2.51
N PHE A 5 -11.91 7.20 3.27
CA PHE A 5 -12.42 8.45 2.73
C PHE A 5 -11.43 9.60 2.90
N PHE A 6 -11.31 10.43 1.86
CA PHE A 6 -10.67 11.73 1.93
C PHE A 6 -11.72 12.81 2.17
N ILE A 7 -11.60 13.54 3.28
CA ILE A 7 -12.61 14.50 3.73
C ILE A 7 -12.05 15.92 3.61
N ARG A 8 -12.83 16.80 2.95
CA ARG A 8 -12.49 18.19 2.67
C ARG A 8 -12.36 19.02 3.96
N GLN A 9 -13.41 19.03 4.77
CA GLN A 9 -13.48 19.77 6.02
C GLN A 9 -13.96 18.85 7.12
N ARG A 10 -13.26 18.88 8.26
CA ARG A 10 -13.63 18.12 9.46
C ARG A 10 -14.38 19.03 10.42
N GLY A 11 -15.38 18.50 11.11
CA GLY A 11 -16.10 19.22 12.17
C GLY A 11 -15.19 19.62 13.34
N GLU A 12 -15.63 20.59 14.14
CA GLU A 12 -14.92 21.04 15.36
C GLU A 12 -14.62 19.85 16.29
N GLY A 13 -13.36 19.70 16.70
CA GLY A 13 -12.92 18.64 17.63
C GLY A 13 -12.23 17.42 16.99
N SER A 14 -12.08 17.37 15.65
CA SER A 14 -11.25 16.32 15.03
C SER A 14 -9.75 16.59 15.24
N PRO A 15 -8.96 15.61 15.74
CA PRO A 15 -7.52 15.77 15.92
C PRO A 15 -6.73 15.71 14.60
N LYS A 16 -7.38 15.35 13.48
CA LYS A 16 -6.77 15.24 12.16
C LYS A 16 -7.06 16.51 11.36
N VAL A 17 -6.09 16.96 10.56
CA VAL A 17 -6.26 18.14 9.68
C VAL A 17 -7.02 17.73 8.41
N GLY A 18 -7.97 18.54 7.95
CA GLY A 18 -8.65 18.35 6.67
C GLY A 18 -7.76 18.75 5.49
N ILE A 19 -8.12 18.37 4.26
CA ILE A 19 -7.33 18.77 3.08
C ILE A 19 -7.49 20.29 2.86
N PRO A 20 -6.40 21.08 2.77
CA PRO A 20 -6.48 22.53 2.61
C PRO A 20 -7.31 22.94 1.39
N GLU A 21 -8.22 23.89 1.56
CA GLU A 21 -9.12 24.39 0.50
C GLU A 21 -8.37 24.83 -0.77
N ASP A 22 -7.26 25.53 -0.61
CA ASP A 22 -6.44 25.97 -1.74
C ASP A 22 -5.86 24.80 -2.53
N PHE A 23 -5.55 23.68 -1.88
CA PHE A 23 -5.13 22.46 -2.57
C PHE A 23 -6.31 21.80 -3.28
N VAL A 24 -7.46 21.65 -2.60
CA VAL A 24 -8.67 21.06 -3.17
C VAL A 24 -9.10 21.78 -4.45
N ASN A 25 -9.20 23.11 -4.39
CA ASN A 25 -9.63 23.91 -5.53
C ASN A 25 -8.65 23.82 -6.71
N ARG A 26 -7.34 23.77 -6.45
CA ARG A 26 -6.32 23.56 -7.50
C ARG A 26 -6.45 22.18 -8.14
N ALA A 27 -6.60 21.14 -7.34
CA ALA A 27 -6.70 19.76 -7.83
C ALA A 27 -7.98 19.53 -8.65
N ILE A 28 -9.13 20.02 -8.18
CA ILE A 28 -10.39 19.97 -8.94
C ILE A 28 -10.28 20.76 -10.24
N GLY A 29 -9.77 21.99 -10.19
CA GLY A 29 -9.62 22.84 -11.38
C GLY A 29 -8.68 22.23 -12.42
N HIS A 30 -7.59 21.60 -11.97
CA HIS A 30 -6.69 20.85 -12.85
C HIS A 30 -7.39 19.63 -13.47
N PHE A 31 -8.07 18.82 -12.67
CA PHE A 31 -8.77 17.62 -13.14
C PHE A 31 -9.86 17.95 -14.16
N GLN A 32 -10.64 19.01 -13.94
CA GLN A 32 -11.65 19.47 -14.88
C GLN A 32 -11.07 19.91 -16.23
N LYS A 33 -9.84 20.45 -16.24
CA LYS A 33 -9.20 20.97 -17.45
C LYS A 33 -8.42 19.90 -18.22
N GLU A 34 -7.67 19.07 -17.51
CA GLU A 34 -6.72 18.12 -18.12
C GLU A 34 -7.26 16.67 -18.14
N GLY A 35 -8.31 16.37 -17.36
CA GLY A 35 -8.85 15.01 -17.22
C GLY A 35 -7.94 14.05 -16.43
N SER A 36 -6.88 14.57 -15.80
CA SER A 36 -5.89 13.80 -15.05
C SER A 36 -5.74 14.31 -13.60
N PRO A 37 -5.34 13.46 -12.65
CA PRO A 37 -5.15 13.86 -11.25
C PRO A 37 -4.03 14.90 -11.11
N PHE A 38 -4.16 15.79 -10.13
CA PHE A 38 -3.15 16.81 -9.85
C PHE A 38 -2.03 16.21 -9.00
N LEU A 39 -0.96 15.77 -9.66
CA LEU A 39 0.18 15.12 -9.02
C LEU A 39 1.44 16.00 -9.12
N GLN A 40 2.16 16.09 -8.02
CA GLN A 40 3.47 16.73 -7.94
C GLN A 40 4.55 15.69 -8.18
N VAL A 41 5.53 16.03 -9.01
CA VAL A 41 6.74 15.21 -9.18
C VAL A 41 7.73 15.60 -8.09
N LEU A 42 7.89 14.73 -7.10
CA LEU A 42 8.82 14.90 -5.99
C LEU A 42 10.21 14.48 -6.44
N LYS A 43 11.24 15.27 -6.09
CA LYS A 43 12.64 14.98 -6.44
C LYS A 43 13.23 13.82 -5.63
N ASN A 44 12.83 13.69 -4.38
CA ASN A 44 13.32 12.68 -3.44
C ASN A 44 12.12 12.01 -2.75
N PRO A 45 11.28 11.26 -3.48
CA PRO A 45 10.21 10.50 -2.86
C PRO A 45 10.80 9.37 -2.00
N LYS A 46 10.08 8.97 -0.95
CA LYS A 46 10.36 7.73 -0.23
C LYS A 46 9.82 6.51 -0.98
N HIS A 47 8.72 6.70 -1.71
CA HIS A 47 7.96 5.64 -2.35
C HIS A 47 7.64 5.96 -3.80
N GLU A 48 7.60 4.92 -4.62
CA GLU A 48 7.08 4.98 -5.98
C GLU A 48 5.80 4.14 -6.01
N ILE A 49 4.67 4.75 -6.36
CA ILE A 49 3.38 4.07 -6.42
C ILE A 49 2.90 4.04 -7.86
N TYR A 50 2.49 2.86 -8.33
CA TYR A 50 1.98 2.65 -9.67
C TYR A 50 0.49 2.30 -9.62
N VAL A 51 -0.29 2.93 -10.49
CA VAL A 51 -1.72 2.68 -10.68
C VAL A 51 -1.90 1.87 -11.95
N ASP A 52 -2.46 0.67 -11.84
CA ASP A 52 -2.71 -0.19 -12.99
C ASP A 52 -4.01 0.15 -13.73
N ALA A 53 -4.29 -0.60 -14.81
CA ALA A 53 -5.48 -0.41 -15.64
C ALA A 53 -6.82 -0.65 -14.90
N HIS A 54 -6.79 -1.34 -13.76
CA HIS A 54 -7.94 -1.58 -12.89
C HIS A 54 -7.98 -0.62 -11.69
N ASN A 55 -7.16 0.45 -11.72
CA ASN A 55 -7.00 1.41 -10.63
C ASN A 55 -6.44 0.82 -9.33
N ILE A 56 -5.80 -0.35 -9.37
CA ILE A 56 -5.14 -0.94 -8.21
C ILE A 56 -3.81 -0.23 -7.98
N LEU A 57 -3.54 0.06 -6.71
CA LEU A 57 -2.31 0.71 -6.25
C LEU A 57 -1.24 -0.33 -5.94
N HIS A 58 -0.03 -0.12 -6.47
CA HIS A 58 1.14 -0.97 -6.28
C HIS A 58 2.30 -0.14 -5.73
N LEU A 59 2.96 -0.61 -4.67
CA LEU A 59 4.17 0.00 -4.13
C LEU A 59 5.40 -0.58 -4.86
N GLY A 60 5.94 0.18 -5.79
CA GLY A 60 6.87 -0.29 -6.82
C GLY A 60 6.15 -0.84 -8.06
N GLU A 61 6.94 -1.26 -9.05
CA GLU A 61 6.41 -1.84 -10.28
C GLU A 61 5.68 -3.17 -9.99
N PRO A 62 4.54 -3.44 -10.64
CA PRO A 62 3.89 -4.74 -10.54
C PRO A 62 4.81 -5.87 -11.02
N LEU A 63 4.60 -7.07 -10.49
CA LEU A 63 5.37 -8.24 -10.91
C LEU A 63 4.91 -8.74 -12.29
N ASP A 64 5.88 -9.02 -13.17
CA ASP A 64 5.61 -9.65 -14.47
C ASP A 64 5.24 -11.13 -14.34
N HIS A 65 5.72 -11.79 -13.29
CA HIS A 65 5.47 -13.20 -13.00
C HIS A 65 5.51 -13.44 -11.49
N PHE A 66 4.81 -14.48 -11.04
CA PHE A 66 4.92 -14.92 -9.65
C PHE A 66 6.28 -15.57 -9.42
N PRO A 67 6.95 -15.26 -8.28
CA PRO A 67 8.19 -15.90 -7.92
C PRO A 67 7.99 -17.38 -7.62
N GLU A 68 9.04 -18.17 -7.81
CA GLU A 68 9.08 -19.56 -7.34
C GLU A 68 9.13 -19.60 -5.81
N VAL A 69 8.76 -20.75 -5.23
CA VAL A 69 8.78 -20.93 -3.77
C VAL A 69 10.24 -21.00 -3.29
N PRO A 70 10.67 -20.04 -2.45
CA PRO A 70 12.06 -19.96 -2.00
C PRO A 70 12.38 -21.02 -0.92
N THR A 71 13.66 -21.14 -0.59
CA THR A 71 14.09 -21.73 0.69
C THR A 71 13.77 -20.81 1.86
N TRP A 72 13.75 -21.34 3.08
CA TRP A 72 13.56 -20.50 4.28
C TRP A 72 14.62 -19.40 4.40
N ARG A 73 15.88 -19.71 4.05
CA ARG A 73 16.97 -18.74 4.03
C ARG A 73 16.66 -17.59 3.07
N GLU A 74 16.36 -17.91 1.81
CA GLU A 74 16.01 -16.91 0.79
C GLU A 74 14.81 -16.08 1.23
N PHE A 75 13.76 -16.72 1.76
CA PHE A 75 12.59 -16.03 2.28
C PHE A 75 12.96 -14.96 3.33
N TYR A 76 13.68 -15.33 4.38
CA TYR A 76 14.05 -14.37 5.42
C TYR A 76 15.01 -13.28 4.94
N THR A 77 15.88 -13.60 3.99
CA THR A 77 16.82 -12.61 3.46
C THR A 77 16.17 -11.62 2.50
N GLU A 78 15.30 -12.10 1.60
CA GLU A 78 14.74 -11.29 0.52
C GLU A 78 13.47 -10.55 0.95
N TYR A 79 12.63 -11.18 1.77
CA TYR A 79 11.31 -10.63 2.14
C TYR A 79 11.30 -10.00 3.52
N GLU A 80 12.02 -10.58 4.48
CA GLU A 80 12.05 -10.10 5.88
C GLU A 80 13.28 -9.23 6.17
N GLY A 81 14.26 -9.19 5.26
CA GLY A 81 15.44 -8.32 5.34
C GLY A 81 16.50 -8.75 6.37
N TYR A 82 16.45 -9.99 6.85
CA TYR A 82 17.48 -10.51 7.75
C TYR A 82 18.78 -10.81 7.01
N SER A 83 19.91 -10.58 7.67
CA SER A 83 21.21 -11.02 7.17
C SER A 83 21.45 -12.50 7.44
N HIS A 84 22.37 -13.10 6.67
CA HIS A 84 22.81 -14.47 6.88
C HIS A 84 23.39 -14.69 8.30
N GLU A 85 24.10 -13.69 8.82
CA GLU A 85 24.70 -13.73 10.15
C GLU A 85 23.64 -13.72 11.26
N GLU A 86 22.58 -12.91 11.10
CA GLU A 86 21.44 -12.90 12.02
C GLU A 86 20.70 -14.23 12.01
N LEU A 87 20.50 -14.84 10.83
CA LEU A 87 19.88 -16.15 10.73
C LEU A 87 20.72 -17.23 11.41
N GLN A 88 22.05 -17.18 11.37
CA GLN A 88 22.89 -18.15 12.07
C GLN A 88 22.88 -17.96 13.59
N LYS A 89 22.94 -16.72 14.07
CA LYS A 89 23.10 -16.42 15.49
C LYS A 89 21.77 -16.38 16.25
N ASN A 90 20.72 -15.91 15.60
CA ASN A 90 19.46 -15.51 16.23
C ASN A 90 18.27 -16.29 15.66
N LEU A 91 18.47 -17.41 14.94
CA LEU A 91 17.37 -18.16 14.31
C LEU A 91 16.22 -18.42 15.26
N LYS A 92 16.52 -18.84 16.50
CA LYS A 92 15.50 -19.17 17.50
C LYS A 92 14.72 -17.96 18.01
N GLU A 93 15.24 -16.75 17.85
CA GLU A 93 14.52 -15.52 18.15
C GLU A 93 13.63 -15.10 16.98
N ILE A 94 14.13 -15.27 15.76
CA ILE A 94 13.43 -14.98 14.49
C ILE A 94 12.27 -15.96 14.27
N ASP A 95 12.56 -17.26 14.28
CA ASP A 95 11.59 -18.34 14.20
C ASP A 95 11.97 -19.51 15.13
N ARG A 96 11.19 -19.69 16.19
CA ARG A 96 11.40 -20.74 17.20
C ARG A 96 11.19 -22.15 16.63
N ARG A 97 10.38 -22.28 15.59
CA ARG A 97 9.93 -23.54 14.99
C ARG A 97 10.97 -24.07 14.00
N LEU A 98 11.72 -23.20 13.34
CA LEU A 98 12.74 -23.57 12.36
C LEU A 98 14.06 -23.98 13.03
N ARG A 99 14.72 -25.00 12.48
CA ARG A 99 16.09 -25.39 12.84
C ARG A 99 17.07 -24.93 11.76
N GLU A 100 18.34 -24.78 12.14
CA GLU A 100 19.38 -24.30 11.23
C GLU A 100 19.56 -25.22 10.01
N GLU A 101 19.40 -26.53 10.20
CA GLU A 101 19.44 -27.54 9.14
C GLU A 101 18.30 -27.41 8.11
N GLU A 102 17.19 -26.77 8.48
CA GLU A 102 16.00 -26.58 7.65
C GLU A 102 16.03 -25.26 6.88
N LEU A 103 17.06 -24.41 7.08
CA LEU A 103 17.15 -23.11 6.41
C LEU A 103 17.24 -23.24 4.89
N ASP A 104 17.82 -24.34 4.40
CA ASP A 104 17.98 -24.61 2.97
C ASP A 104 16.84 -25.47 2.41
N ASP A 105 15.86 -25.84 3.24
CA ASP A 105 14.63 -26.49 2.78
C ASP A 105 13.67 -25.48 2.17
N GLN A 106 12.88 -25.93 1.20
CA GLN A 106 11.82 -25.12 0.61
C GLN A 106 10.75 -24.75 1.63
N VAL A 107 10.29 -23.51 1.55
CA VAL A 107 9.11 -23.05 2.28
C VAL A 107 7.88 -23.82 1.79
N TYR A 108 6.90 -24.02 2.66
CA TYR A 108 5.62 -24.59 2.25
C TYR A 108 4.94 -23.67 1.23
N ALA A 109 4.70 -24.16 0.02
CA ALA A 109 4.16 -23.36 -1.09
C ALA A 109 2.86 -22.61 -0.73
N GLU A 110 1.90 -23.30 -0.10
CA GLU A 110 0.63 -22.69 0.33
C GLU A 110 0.86 -21.53 1.30
N TRP A 111 1.76 -21.71 2.26
CA TRP A 111 2.10 -20.66 3.22
C TRP A 111 2.85 -19.50 2.55
N PHE A 112 3.82 -19.79 1.67
CA PHE A 112 4.57 -18.76 0.97
C PHE A 112 3.69 -17.88 0.11
N TYR A 113 2.80 -18.47 -0.70
CA TYR A 113 1.92 -17.69 -1.57
C TYR A 113 0.88 -16.90 -0.78
N ASP A 114 0.41 -17.42 0.36
CA ASP A 114 -0.43 -16.67 1.29
C ASP A 114 0.32 -15.44 1.86
N GLN A 115 1.55 -15.61 2.34
CA GLN A 115 2.38 -14.50 2.81
C GLN A 115 2.69 -13.50 1.70
N LEU A 116 3.02 -14.00 0.51
CA LEU A 116 3.30 -13.19 -0.66
C LEU A 116 2.10 -12.28 -0.96
N ALA A 117 0.91 -12.86 -1.04
CA ALA A 117 -0.32 -12.18 -1.41
C ALA A 117 -0.82 -11.14 -0.38
N HIS A 118 -0.48 -11.31 0.89
CA HIS A 118 -0.90 -10.40 1.97
C HIS A 118 0.16 -9.40 2.43
N ASN A 119 1.44 -9.67 2.21
CA ASN A 119 2.52 -8.86 2.77
C ASN A 119 3.49 -8.31 1.72
N TYR A 120 3.78 -9.08 0.66
CA TYR A 120 4.97 -8.84 -0.13
C TYR A 120 4.72 -8.43 -1.59
N LEU A 121 3.57 -8.77 -2.17
CA LEU A 121 3.20 -8.25 -3.47
C LEU A 121 3.17 -6.71 -3.44
N PRO A 122 3.56 -6.02 -4.53
CA PRO A 122 3.49 -4.56 -4.61
C PRO A 122 2.13 -3.99 -4.18
N ALA A 123 1.03 -4.63 -4.58
CA ALA A 123 -0.32 -4.25 -4.17
C ALA A 123 -0.56 -4.38 -2.65
N ALA A 124 -0.12 -5.50 -2.06
CA ALA A 124 -0.26 -5.77 -0.63
C ALA A 124 0.59 -4.80 0.21
N ARG A 125 1.82 -4.54 -0.22
CA ARG A 125 2.70 -3.54 0.40
C ARG A 125 2.09 -2.14 0.35
N CYS A 126 1.44 -1.78 -0.75
CA CYS A 126 0.74 -0.50 -0.85
C CYS A 126 -0.47 -0.44 0.10
N ALA A 127 -1.24 -1.51 0.20
CA ALA A 127 -2.35 -1.60 1.14
C ALA A 127 -1.87 -1.44 2.60
N ASN A 128 -0.81 -2.15 2.98
CA ASN A 128 -0.21 -2.06 4.29
C ASN A 128 0.35 -0.64 4.58
N LEU A 129 0.92 0.03 3.59
CA LEU A 129 1.34 1.44 3.72
C LEU A 129 0.13 2.36 3.97
N ILE A 130 -0.97 2.17 3.23
CA ILE A 130 -2.19 2.97 3.38
C ILE A 130 -2.84 2.75 4.74
N ASP A 131 -2.85 1.51 5.24
CA ASP A 131 -3.37 1.17 6.56
C ASP A 131 -2.62 1.93 7.67
N GLN A 132 -1.32 2.21 7.49
CA GLN A 132 -0.51 3.01 8.41
C GLN A 132 -0.85 4.51 8.39
N LEU A 133 -1.40 5.03 7.30
CA LEU A 133 -1.80 6.44 7.18
C LEU A 133 -3.00 6.77 8.09
N LYS A 134 -3.69 5.75 8.64
CA LYS A 134 -4.86 5.91 9.50
C LYS A 134 -5.90 6.86 8.86
N LEU A 135 -6.17 6.67 7.57
CA LEU A 135 -7.23 7.39 6.87
C LEU A 135 -8.58 7.08 7.53
N ASP A 136 -9.56 7.95 7.36
CA ASP A 136 -10.86 7.74 8.00
C ASP A 136 -11.61 6.61 7.29
N THR A 137 -12.20 5.72 8.10
CA THR A 137 -12.99 4.55 7.66
C THR A 137 -14.49 4.74 7.89
N ASP A 138 -14.89 5.88 8.47
CA ASP A 138 -16.23 6.10 9.01
C ASP A 138 -17.18 6.78 8.01
N GLU A 139 -18.48 6.56 8.25
CA GLU A 139 -19.63 6.94 7.40
C GLU A 139 -19.53 8.35 6.78
N PRO A 140 -20.15 8.58 5.60
CA PRO A 140 -20.20 9.87 4.88
C PRO A 140 -20.82 11.06 5.66
N LYS A 141 -21.12 10.89 6.95
CA LYS A 141 -21.59 11.92 7.89
C LYS A 141 -20.49 12.85 8.40
N ALA A 142 -19.22 12.60 8.07
CA ALA A 142 -18.07 13.37 8.60
C ALA A 142 -17.68 14.63 7.81
N GLY A 143 -18.42 14.99 6.74
CA GLY A 143 -18.19 16.20 5.93
C GLY A 143 -18.28 15.93 4.43
N ASP A 144 -17.79 16.88 3.62
CA ASP A 144 -17.73 16.73 2.17
C ASP A 144 -16.63 15.73 1.78
N VAL A 145 -17.05 14.56 1.28
CA VAL A 145 -16.15 13.51 0.76
C VAL A 145 -15.59 13.94 -0.60
N LEU A 146 -14.26 13.91 -0.74
CA LEU A 146 -13.53 14.29 -1.95
C LEU A 146 -13.18 13.09 -2.84
N GLY A 147 -13.15 11.89 -2.27
CA GLY A 147 -12.80 10.66 -2.95
C GLY A 147 -12.65 9.51 -1.95
N SER A 148 -12.54 8.28 -2.46
CA SER A 148 -12.40 7.09 -1.62
C SER A 148 -11.44 6.06 -2.21
N LEU A 149 -10.88 5.26 -1.31
CA LEU A 149 -10.09 4.08 -1.61
C LEU A 149 -10.85 2.85 -1.13
N LYS A 150 -10.93 1.82 -1.97
CA LYS A 150 -11.51 0.53 -1.55
C LYS A 150 -10.41 -0.46 -1.25
N ARG A 151 -10.40 -0.96 -0.02
CA ARG A 151 -9.49 -2.02 0.43
C ARG A 151 -10.17 -3.36 0.30
N TYR A 152 -9.53 -4.23 -0.46
CA TYR A 152 -9.95 -5.59 -0.68
C TYR A 152 -9.01 -6.53 0.05
N GLU A 153 -9.62 -7.39 0.84
CA GLU A 153 -8.99 -8.49 1.54
C GLU A 153 -10.05 -9.58 1.51
N GLY A 154 -9.76 -10.67 0.82
CA GLY A 154 -10.72 -11.74 0.69
C GLY A 154 -10.33 -12.79 -0.33
N SER A 155 -10.98 -13.93 -0.18
CA SER A 155 -10.73 -15.13 -0.95
C SER A 155 -11.37 -15.04 -2.31
N PHE A 156 -10.61 -14.61 -3.32
CA PHE A 156 -11.02 -14.76 -4.71
C PHE A 156 -10.10 -15.75 -5.42
N THR A 157 -10.66 -16.92 -5.73
CA THR A 157 -10.11 -17.91 -6.67
C THR A 157 -8.68 -18.40 -6.37
N GLY A 158 -8.44 -18.90 -5.16
CA GLY A 158 -7.24 -19.70 -4.85
C GLY A 158 -6.00 -18.92 -4.39
N SER A 159 -6.09 -17.60 -4.25
CA SER A 159 -5.14 -16.79 -3.47
C SER A 159 -5.86 -15.55 -2.94
N ASP A 160 -5.79 -15.35 -1.63
CA ASP A 160 -6.36 -14.19 -0.96
C ASP A 160 -5.37 -13.03 -1.15
N VAL A 161 -5.66 -12.10 -2.06
CA VAL A 161 -4.76 -10.97 -2.37
C VAL A 161 -5.23 -9.73 -1.63
N LEU A 162 -4.32 -9.10 -0.90
CA LEU A 162 -4.54 -7.80 -0.28
C LEU A 162 -4.21 -6.69 -1.28
N TYR A 163 -5.15 -5.79 -1.53
CA TYR A 163 -4.92 -4.63 -2.39
C TYR A 163 -5.85 -3.46 -2.08
N VAL A 164 -5.51 -2.29 -2.64
CA VAL A 164 -6.33 -1.07 -2.57
C VAL A 164 -6.56 -0.53 -3.97
N GLU A 165 -7.80 -0.11 -4.24
CA GLU A 165 -8.25 0.47 -5.51
C GLU A 165 -8.62 1.95 -5.32
N LEU A 166 -8.27 2.80 -6.30
CA LEU A 166 -8.81 4.15 -6.43
C LEU A 166 -10.23 4.09 -7.01
N THR A 167 -11.25 4.55 -6.28
CA THR A 167 -12.63 4.60 -6.81
C THR A 167 -12.77 5.60 -7.96
N GLU A 168 -12.02 6.69 -7.92
CA GLU A 168 -12.02 7.74 -8.94
C GLU A 168 -10.59 8.21 -9.20
N PRO A 169 -10.20 8.54 -10.45
CA PRO A 169 -8.83 8.96 -10.76
C PRO A 169 -8.35 10.15 -9.93
N ILE A 170 -9.20 11.17 -9.73
CA ILE A 170 -8.85 12.37 -8.95
C ILE A 170 -8.38 12.03 -7.52
N THR A 171 -8.82 10.90 -6.97
CA THR A 171 -8.42 10.38 -5.66
C THR A 171 -6.92 10.24 -5.49
N ALA A 172 -6.17 9.99 -6.57
CA ALA A 172 -4.70 9.96 -6.52
C ALA A 172 -4.10 11.29 -6.01
N SER A 173 -4.74 12.44 -6.30
CA SER A 173 -4.30 13.75 -5.82
C SER A 173 -4.40 13.85 -4.29
N TRP A 174 -5.49 13.31 -3.73
CA TRP A 174 -5.74 13.28 -2.28
C TRP A 174 -4.81 12.31 -1.58
N LEU A 175 -4.57 11.15 -2.19
CA LEU A 175 -3.63 10.15 -1.70
C LEU A 175 -2.21 10.69 -1.63
N GLN A 176 -1.73 11.35 -2.70
CA GLN A 176 -0.39 11.94 -2.69
C GLN A 176 -0.24 13.00 -1.60
N TRP A 177 -1.25 13.86 -1.42
CA TRP A 177 -1.26 14.84 -0.33
C TRP A 177 -1.18 14.16 1.04
N ALA A 178 -2.02 13.14 1.29
CA ALA A 178 -2.05 12.45 2.58
C ALA A 178 -0.73 11.73 2.90
N LEU A 179 -0.09 11.14 1.89
CA LEU A 179 1.23 10.51 2.01
C LEU A 179 2.31 11.53 2.38
N ILE A 180 2.29 12.72 1.78
CA ILE A 180 3.21 13.81 2.13
C ILE A 180 3.01 14.26 3.58
N GLU A 181 1.76 14.48 4.01
CA GLU A 181 1.46 14.91 5.38
C GLU A 181 1.81 13.84 6.42
N ALA A 182 1.71 12.57 6.08
CA ALA A 182 2.13 11.45 6.93
C ALA A 182 3.65 11.26 6.99
N GLY A 183 4.43 12.06 6.25
CA GLY A 183 5.88 11.91 6.17
C GLY A 183 6.34 10.72 5.31
N GLU A 184 5.45 10.16 4.49
CA GLU A 184 5.71 9.08 3.54
C GLU A 184 5.57 9.56 2.08
N PRO A 185 6.32 10.61 1.66
CA PRO A 185 6.13 11.22 0.35
C PRO A 185 6.31 10.22 -0.80
N ALA A 186 5.36 10.18 -1.71
CA ALA A 186 5.37 9.26 -2.84
C ALA A 186 5.14 9.99 -4.17
N ASN A 187 5.79 9.50 -5.21
CA ASN A 187 5.36 9.76 -6.58
C ASN A 187 4.31 8.73 -6.98
N ILE A 188 3.29 9.17 -7.72
CA ILE A 188 2.23 8.30 -8.22
C ILE A 188 2.28 8.33 -9.74
N HIS A 189 2.38 7.15 -10.35
CA HIS A 189 2.47 6.95 -11.79
C HIS A 189 1.28 6.16 -12.29
N LYS A 190 0.89 6.41 -13.54
CA LYS A 190 -0.05 5.54 -14.25
C LYS A 190 0.75 4.61 -15.15
N LEU A 191 0.42 3.31 -15.10
CA LEU A 191 0.96 2.29 -16.00
C LEU A 191 0.34 2.37 -17.40
#